data_AF-A0A3B0VFI7-F1
#
_entry.id   AF-A0A3B0VFI7-F1
#
_cell.length_a   1.000
_cell.length_b   1.000
_cell.length_c   1.000
_cell.angle_alpha   90.00
_cell.angle_beta   90.00
_cell.angle_gamma   90.00
#
_symmetry.space_group_name_H-M   'P 1'
#
loop_
_entity.id
_entity.type
_entity.pdbx_description
1 polymer ?
#
loop_
_entity_poly.entity_id
_entity_poly.type
_entity_poly.pdbx_seq_one_letter_code
_entity_poly.pdbx_strand_id
1 'polypeptide(L)'
;KPNAWLPAPVVTEDSHHIFSKHWGSLYQAFTIKTCRFVCLDTLVMNSGFKREREQHVWLENELRLAKEAGLRIFICMHYPLFICDPHEPTHYDSIAEPARSWLLALFQQYGVEAVFSGHVHNVFVGLHENTTYYSVPSMAFVRPEYSELATIGPGDEYGRNDTAKLGFFLVRVYADRHEILPVRTYGAGSLEVDFPQVEPYQMIGKPSQMLGFTLRRGWGRRVELAADGLDEFTRKEAYRDALLLALFELGVTSLRVPFADLANADVRQRLADFVRLGFEFTVYSLDVPDEATLAIMAEYGRLIKNWEIIFPEQAAAQMGIAIQHAQAVFAGQLFIAPVVPIKEDDGDGKSFQHFASHGFSPTQADKAESWLSVIGHSNDIGLTFRVSPWD
;
A
#
# COMPACT_ATOMS: atom_id res chain seq x y z
N LYS A 1 -23.78 13.29 -4.91
CA LYS A 1 -23.41 13.40 -6.33
C LYS A 1 -24.57 12.91 -7.21
N PRO A 2 -24.87 13.55 -8.35
CA PRO A 2 -25.78 12.99 -9.33
C PRO A 2 -25.28 11.61 -9.79
N ASN A 3 -26.16 10.61 -9.78
CA ASN A 3 -25.90 9.31 -10.39
C ASN A 3 -27.20 8.81 -11.01
N ALA A 4 -27.27 8.77 -12.34
CA ALA A 4 -28.49 8.43 -13.08
C ALA A 4 -28.89 6.94 -13.01
N TRP A 5 -28.03 6.08 -12.45
CA TRP A 5 -28.09 4.63 -12.59
C TRP A 5 -28.43 3.93 -11.27
N LEU A 6 -28.54 4.71 -10.18
CA LEU A 6 -28.84 4.20 -8.83
C LEU A 6 -29.94 5.02 -8.16
N PRO A 7 -30.84 4.38 -7.39
CA PRO A 7 -31.88 5.05 -6.63
C PRO A 7 -31.34 5.67 -5.33
N ALA A 8 -30.15 6.27 -5.36
CA ALA A 8 -29.60 7.01 -4.23
C ALA A 8 -30.12 8.46 -4.27
N PRO A 9 -30.55 9.05 -3.13
CA PRO A 9 -30.95 10.45 -3.10
C PRO A 9 -29.85 11.36 -3.65
N VAL A 10 -30.20 12.12 -4.68
CA VAL A 10 -29.31 13.13 -5.25
C VAL A 10 -29.37 14.37 -4.38
N VAL A 11 -28.25 15.08 -4.30
CA VAL A 11 -28.15 16.33 -3.56
C VAL A 11 -29.11 17.38 -4.12
N THR A 12 -29.76 18.15 -3.24
CA THR A 12 -30.66 19.25 -3.61
C THR A 12 -30.17 20.56 -3.02
N GLU A 13 -30.54 21.70 -3.61
CA GLU A 13 -30.29 23.03 -3.02
C GLU A 13 -30.86 23.13 -1.58
N ASP A 14 -32.06 22.58 -1.35
CA ASP A 14 -32.70 22.54 -0.03
C ASP A 14 -31.86 21.76 1.00
N SER A 15 -31.30 20.61 0.61
CA SER A 15 -30.43 19.83 1.49
C SER A 15 -29.18 20.64 1.89
N HIS A 16 -28.53 21.34 0.97
CA HIS A 16 -27.38 22.19 1.31
C HIS A 16 -27.78 23.34 2.23
N HIS A 17 -28.99 23.93 2.07
CA HIS A 17 -29.46 24.97 2.99
C HIS A 17 -29.65 24.43 4.41
N ILE A 18 -30.30 23.27 4.55
CA ILE A 18 -30.47 22.59 5.84
C ILE A 18 -29.11 22.31 6.48
N PHE A 19 -28.19 21.70 5.73
CA PHE A 19 -26.87 21.38 6.26
C PHE A 19 -26.07 22.64 6.62
N SER A 20 -26.09 23.67 5.77
CA SER A 20 -25.37 24.91 6.03
C SER A 20 -25.89 25.61 7.29
N LYS A 21 -27.20 25.56 7.53
CA LYS A 21 -27.85 26.14 8.71
C LYS A 21 -27.43 25.47 10.01
N HIS A 22 -27.25 24.15 10.01
CA HIS A 22 -27.00 23.36 11.22
C HIS A 22 -25.51 23.09 11.47
N TRP A 23 -24.68 23.00 10.42
CA TRP A 23 -23.26 22.63 10.52
C TRP A 23 -22.29 23.69 9.97
N GLY A 24 -22.78 24.79 9.39
CA GLY A 24 -21.94 25.89 8.91
C GLY A 24 -21.48 25.73 7.46
N SER A 25 -20.32 26.31 7.12
CA SER A 25 -19.83 26.26 5.73
C SER A 25 -19.52 24.83 5.31
N LEU A 26 -19.98 24.45 4.11
CA LEU A 26 -19.83 23.08 3.59
C LEU A 26 -18.45 22.81 2.97
N TYR A 27 -17.71 23.88 2.67
CA TYR A 27 -16.30 23.87 2.33
C TYR A 27 -15.59 24.99 3.08
N GLN A 28 -14.33 24.78 3.44
CA GLN A 28 -13.54 25.73 4.21
C GLN A 28 -12.06 25.42 4.09
N ALA A 29 -11.22 26.40 4.44
CA ALA A 29 -9.78 26.20 4.49
C ALA A 29 -9.21 26.86 5.75
N PHE A 30 -8.20 26.22 6.35
CA PHE A 30 -7.50 26.76 7.51
C PHE A 30 -6.02 26.38 7.44
N THR A 31 -5.18 27.18 8.09
CA THR A 31 -3.74 26.99 8.11
C THR A 31 -3.27 26.70 9.52
N ILE A 32 -2.47 25.66 9.69
CA ILE A 32 -1.77 25.35 10.92
C ILE A 32 -0.29 25.27 10.59
N LYS A 33 0.50 26.19 11.16
CA LYS A 33 1.94 26.32 10.85
C LYS A 33 2.16 26.42 9.34
N THR A 34 2.90 25.49 8.74
CA THR A 34 3.26 25.45 7.31
C THR A 34 2.29 24.60 6.48
N CYS A 35 1.15 24.19 7.04
CA CYS A 35 0.21 23.30 6.39
C CYS A 35 -1.14 24.00 6.15
N ARG A 36 -1.62 23.95 4.91
CA ARG A 36 -2.96 24.36 4.51
C ARG A 36 -3.85 23.13 4.44
N PHE A 37 -4.94 23.13 5.20
CA PHE A 37 -6.00 22.12 5.11
C PHE A 37 -7.20 22.72 4.39
N VAL A 38 -7.75 21.99 3.42
CA VAL A 38 -8.89 22.39 2.60
C VAL A 38 -9.95 21.31 2.67
N CYS A 39 -11.14 21.64 3.14
CA CYS A 39 -12.29 20.75 3.17
C CYS A 39 -13.22 21.07 1.99
N LEU A 40 -13.60 20.07 1.20
CA LEU A 40 -14.45 20.21 0.03
C LEU A 40 -15.83 19.59 0.23
N ASP A 41 -16.85 20.30 -0.26
CA ASP A 41 -18.17 19.73 -0.48
C ASP A 41 -18.17 18.96 -1.80
N THR A 42 -17.88 17.67 -1.73
CA THR A 42 -17.87 16.80 -2.92
C THR A 42 -19.26 16.36 -3.38
N LEU A 43 -20.32 16.60 -2.61
CA LEU A 43 -21.67 16.16 -2.99
C LEU A 43 -22.21 16.97 -4.17
N VAL A 44 -21.82 18.25 -4.25
CA VAL A 44 -22.23 19.23 -5.27
C VAL A 44 -21.50 19.05 -6.62
N MET A 45 -20.46 18.23 -6.69
CA MET A 45 -19.67 18.03 -7.92
C MET A 45 -20.52 17.42 -9.03
N ASN A 46 -20.39 17.95 -10.24
CA ASN A 46 -21.16 17.66 -11.44
C ASN A 46 -22.68 17.95 -11.33
N SER A 47 -23.13 18.77 -10.37
CA SER A 47 -24.55 19.10 -10.19
C SER A 47 -25.05 20.19 -11.14
N GLY A 48 -24.16 21.03 -11.65
CA GLY A 48 -24.49 22.24 -12.41
C GLY A 48 -24.98 23.39 -11.53
N PHE A 49 -25.00 23.23 -10.21
CA PHE A 49 -25.47 24.26 -9.28
C PHE A 49 -24.54 25.47 -9.22
N LYS A 50 -25.10 26.63 -8.84
CA LYS A 50 -24.30 27.86 -8.69
C LYS A 50 -23.18 27.68 -7.66
N ARG A 51 -23.47 26.99 -6.56
CA ARG A 51 -22.51 26.70 -5.48
C ARG A 51 -21.32 25.86 -5.94
N GLU A 52 -21.52 24.94 -6.89
CA GLU A 52 -20.42 24.17 -7.47
C GLU A 52 -19.40 25.11 -8.12
N ARG A 53 -19.87 26.03 -8.95
CA ARG A 53 -19.01 27.02 -9.64
C ARG A 53 -18.32 27.96 -8.66
N GLU A 54 -19.04 28.40 -7.62
CA GLU A 54 -18.47 29.23 -6.55
C GLU A 54 -17.35 28.48 -5.80
N GLN A 55 -17.57 27.20 -5.46
CA GLN A 55 -16.55 26.35 -4.84
C GLN A 55 -15.36 26.12 -5.76
N HIS A 56 -15.56 25.96 -7.08
CA HIS A 56 -14.45 25.78 -8.02
C HIS A 56 -13.51 27.00 -8.05
N VAL A 57 -14.08 28.20 -8.20
CA VAL A 57 -13.30 29.45 -8.21
C VAL A 57 -12.61 29.66 -6.87
N TRP A 58 -13.30 29.39 -5.77
CA TRP A 58 -12.73 29.47 -4.42
C TRP A 58 -11.55 28.50 -4.24
N LEU A 59 -11.71 27.24 -4.66
CA LEU A 59 -10.69 26.20 -4.52
C LEU A 59 -9.43 26.55 -5.30
N GLU A 60 -9.56 26.93 -6.56
CA GLU A 60 -8.42 27.36 -7.39
C GLU A 60 -7.64 28.50 -6.71
N ASN A 61 -8.35 29.47 -6.14
CA ASN A 61 -7.73 30.58 -5.45
C ASN A 61 -7.04 30.16 -4.14
N GLU A 62 -7.65 29.31 -3.31
CA GLU A 62 -7.04 28.82 -2.07
C GLU A 62 -5.76 28.01 -2.34
N LEU A 63 -5.77 27.13 -3.34
CA LEU A 63 -4.60 26.34 -3.71
C LEU A 63 -3.47 27.21 -4.27
N ARG A 64 -3.81 28.21 -5.09
CA ARG A 64 -2.85 29.19 -5.60
C ARG A 64 -2.19 29.96 -4.47
N LEU A 65 -2.99 30.52 -3.55
CA LEU A 65 -2.48 31.27 -2.40
C LEU A 65 -1.61 30.41 -1.49
N ALA A 66 -2.00 29.15 -1.25
CA ALA A 66 -1.21 28.22 -0.46
C ALA A 66 0.14 27.90 -1.10
N LYS A 67 0.16 27.66 -2.43
CA LYS A 67 1.41 27.43 -3.18
C LYS A 67 2.32 28.65 -3.19
N GLU A 68 1.79 29.85 -3.42
CA GLU A 68 2.55 31.11 -3.37
C GLU A 68 3.17 31.36 -1.98
N ALA A 69 2.47 30.96 -0.92
CA ALA A 69 2.96 31.04 0.45
C ALA A 69 3.90 29.87 0.84
N GLY A 70 4.19 28.93 -0.06
CA GLY A 70 5.04 27.77 0.22
C GLY A 70 4.45 26.79 1.25
N LEU A 71 3.12 26.76 1.40
CA LEU A 71 2.43 25.87 2.32
C LEU A 71 2.28 24.46 1.72
N ARG A 72 2.38 23.45 2.57
CA ARG A 72 2.03 22.06 2.23
C ARG A 72 0.52 21.90 2.27
N ILE A 73 -0.07 21.28 1.24
CA ILE A 73 -1.53 21.31 1.05
C ILE A 73 -2.12 19.91 1.29
N PHE A 74 -3.15 19.86 2.14
CA PHE A 74 -3.92 18.67 2.46
C PHE A 74 -5.40 18.90 2.13
N ILE A 75 -6.03 17.94 1.46
CA ILE A 75 -7.44 18.00 1.11
C ILE A 75 -8.23 16.99 1.95
N CYS A 76 -9.36 17.42 2.48
CA CYS A 76 -10.35 16.55 3.13
C CYS A 76 -11.65 16.59 2.32
N MET A 77 -12.18 15.44 1.97
CA MET A 77 -13.38 15.32 1.15
C MET A 77 -14.19 14.07 1.50
N HIS A 78 -15.40 13.92 0.96
CA HIS A 78 -16.23 12.75 1.24
C HIS A 78 -16.04 11.65 0.19
N TYR A 79 -16.34 11.93 -1.08
CA TYR A 79 -16.18 10.96 -2.17
C TYR A 79 -14.72 10.91 -2.65
N PRO A 80 -14.05 9.75 -2.72
CA PRO A 80 -12.73 9.63 -3.35
C PRO A 80 -12.73 10.05 -4.83
N LEU A 81 -11.56 10.45 -5.36
CA LEU A 81 -11.41 10.65 -6.81
C LEU A 81 -11.33 9.31 -7.56
N PHE A 82 -10.74 8.30 -6.91
CA PHE A 82 -10.62 6.94 -7.40
C PHE A 82 -10.38 5.97 -6.22
N ILE A 83 -10.61 4.66 -6.42
CA ILE A 83 -10.26 3.63 -5.43
C ILE A 83 -9.01 2.84 -5.82
N CYS A 84 -8.76 2.64 -7.11
CA CYS A 84 -7.66 1.82 -7.61
C CYS A 84 -6.83 2.52 -8.66
N ASP A 85 -7.48 3.17 -9.63
CA ASP A 85 -6.80 3.80 -10.76
C ASP A 85 -7.38 5.21 -11.01
N PRO A 86 -6.56 6.27 -11.14
CA PRO A 86 -7.05 7.62 -11.44
C PRO A 86 -7.92 7.71 -12.70
N HIS A 87 -7.74 6.77 -13.64
CA HIS A 87 -8.50 6.63 -14.88
C HIS A 87 -9.48 5.46 -14.87
N GLU A 88 -9.84 4.94 -13.68
CA GLU A 88 -10.85 3.89 -13.55
C GLU A 88 -12.20 4.34 -14.16
N PRO A 89 -13.03 3.41 -14.68
CA PRO A 89 -14.38 3.75 -15.12
C PRO A 89 -15.18 4.48 -14.03
N THR A 90 -16.17 5.29 -14.41
CA THR A 90 -17.06 5.91 -13.43
C THR A 90 -17.90 4.86 -12.73
N HIS A 91 -17.91 4.88 -11.40
CA HIS A 91 -18.76 4.01 -10.57
C HIS A 91 -19.27 4.76 -9.33
N TYR A 92 -20.02 4.09 -8.46
CA TYR A 92 -20.71 4.71 -7.33
C TYR A 92 -19.75 5.29 -6.27
N ASP A 93 -18.55 4.76 -6.14
CA ASP A 93 -17.68 5.15 -5.04
C ASP A 93 -16.90 6.42 -5.30
N SER A 94 -16.51 6.67 -6.55
CA SER A 94 -15.60 7.76 -6.90
C SER A 94 -16.30 8.91 -7.63
N ILE A 95 -15.80 10.14 -7.46
CA ILE A 95 -16.33 11.32 -8.19
C ILE A 95 -16.31 11.02 -9.69
N ALA A 96 -17.38 11.34 -10.42
CA ALA A 96 -17.47 11.07 -11.86
C ALA A 96 -16.79 12.18 -12.68
N GLU A 97 -16.56 11.90 -13.96
CA GLU A 97 -16.17 12.96 -14.91
C GLU A 97 -17.30 13.97 -15.15
N PRO A 98 -16.98 15.26 -15.42
CA PRO A 98 -15.64 15.84 -15.62
C PRO A 98 -14.91 16.31 -14.34
N ALA A 99 -15.59 16.35 -13.18
CA ALA A 99 -14.99 16.86 -11.96
C ALA A 99 -13.75 16.06 -11.50
N ARG A 100 -13.72 14.75 -11.74
CA ARG A 100 -12.56 13.90 -11.39
C ARG A 100 -11.28 14.37 -12.07
N SER A 101 -11.27 14.42 -13.41
CA SER A 101 -10.07 14.82 -14.16
C SER A 101 -9.66 16.26 -13.86
N TRP A 102 -10.62 17.17 -13.65
CA TRP A 102 -10.30 18.55 -13.23
C TRP A 102 -9.62 18.60 -11.86
N LEU A 103 -10.15 17.88 -10.85
CA LEU A 103 -9.55 17.85 -9.51
C LEU A 103 -8.16 17.19 -9.51
N LEU A 104 -7.97 16.08 -10.22
CA LEU A 104 -6.65 15.43 -10.35
C LEU A 104 -5.60 16.40 -10.93
N ALA A 105 -5.94 17.07 -12.02
CA ALA A 105 -5.05 18.05 -12.65
C ALA A 105 -4.77 19.25 -11.74
N LEU A 106 -5.80 19.75 -11.05
CA LEU A 106 -5.68 20.86 -10.12
C LEU A 106 -4.76 20.52 -8.93
N PHE A 107 -4.94 19.32 -8.36
CA PHE A 107 -4.13 18.85 -7.23
C PHE A 107 -2.68 18.64 -7.63
N GLN A 108 -2.43 18.08 -8.82
CA GLN A 108 -1.08 17.98 -9.39
C GLN A 108 -0.47 19.38 -9.61
N GLN A 109 -1.20 20.30 -10.24
CA GLN A 109 -0.73 21.65 -10.54
C GLN A 109 -0.26 22.41 -9.29
N TYR A 110 -1.01 22.28 -8.20
CA TYR A 110 -0.71 23.00 -6.97
C TYR A 110 0.15 22.23 -5.96
N GLY A 111 0.54 20.99 -6.27
CA GLY A 111 1.39 20.19 -5.39
C GLY A 111 0.69 19.78 -4.11
N VAL A 112 -0.58 19.34 -4.22
CA VAL A 112 -1.30 18.75 -3.09
C VAL A 112 -0.54 17.52 -2.61
N GLU A 113 -0.29 17.45 -1.32
CA GLU A 113 0.50 16.39 -0.73
C GLU A 113 -0.35 15.14 -0.45
N ALA A 114 -1.51 15.33 0.17
CA ALA A 114 -2.42 14.23 0.45
C ALA A 114 -3.89 14.63 0.40
N VAL A 115 -4.72 13.66 0.03
CA VAL A 115 -6.18 13.76 -0.02
C VAL A 115 -6.77 12.67 0.86
N PHE A 116 -7.63 13.04 1.79
CA PHE A 116 -8.36 12.11 2.65
C PHE A 116 -9.84 12.11 2.26
N SER A 117 -10.37 10.93 1.93
CA SER A 117 -11.76 10.69 1.55
C SER A 117 -12.41 9.62 2.40
N GLY A 118 -13.74 9.68 2.55
CA GLY A 118 -14.54 8.65 3.22
C GLY A 118 -15.34 7.83 2.21
N HIS A 119 -16.65 7.72 2.44
CA HIS A 119 -17.68 7.10 1.56
C HIS A 119 -17.60 5.58 1.37
N VAL A 120 -16.41 5.03 1.14
CA VAL A 120 -16.23 3.60 0.82
C VAL A 120 -16.23 2.67 2.02
N HIS A 121 -16.02 3.19 3.23
CA HIS A 121 -15.98 2.37 4.45
C HIS A 121 -14.97 1.22 4.41
N ASN A 122 -13.91 1.39 3.60
CA ASN A 122 -12.79 0.49 3.48
C ASN A 122 -11.54 1.32 3.18
N VAL A 123 -10.37 0.81 3.56
CA VAL A 123 -9.14 1.53 3.29
C VAL A 123 -8.63 1.24 1.89
N PHE A 124 -8.30 2.31 1.18
CA PHE A 124 -7.54 2.29 -0.06
C PHE A 124 -6.47 3.37 -0.01
N VAL A 125 -5.27 3.02 -0.45
CA VAL A 125 -4.14 3.94 -0.60
C VAL A 125 -3.70 3.95 -2.05
N GLY A 126 -4.03 5.05 -2.71
CA GLY A 126 -3.69 5.34 -4.09
C GLY A 126 -2.60 6.40 -4.20
N LEU A 127 -1.81 6.32 -5.26
CA LEU A 127 -0.82 7.35 -5.59
C LEU A 127 -1.10 7.86 -7.00
N HIS A 128 -1.13 9.18 -7.15
CA HIS A 128 -1.19 9.80 -8.48
C HIS A 128 -0.26 11.01 -8.48
N GLU A 129 0.68 11.03 -9.43
CA GLU A 129 1.71 12.06 -9.50
C GLU A 129 2.47 12.16 -8.19
N ASN A 130 2.45 13.30 -7.48
CA ASN A 130 3.10 13.46 -6.17
C ASN A 130 2.11 13.46 -4.99
N THR A 131 0.84 13.13 -5.23
CA THR A 131 -0.23 13.18 -4.23
C THR A 131 -0.61 11.78 -3.76
N THR A 132 -0.72 11.61 -2.46
CA THR A 132 -1.25 10.37 -1.86
C THR A 132 -2.75 10.49 -1.56
N TYR A 133 -3.52 9.50 -1.99
CA TYR A 133 -4.97 9.46 -1.81
C TYR A 133 -5.32 8.36 -0.81
N TYR A 134 -5.99 8.75 0.27
CA TYR A 134 -6.41 7.86 1.34
C TYR A 134 -7.92 7.80 1.39
N SER A 135 -8.49 6.62 1.12
CA SER A 135 -9.82 6.30 1.62
C SER A 135 -9.70 5.83 3.06
N VAL A 136 -10.30 6.56 3.99
CA VAL A 136 -10.20 6.30 5.43
C VAL A 136 -11.22 5.23 5.87
N PRO A 137 -10.91 4.44 6.92
CA PRO A 137 -11.84 3.44 7.42
C PRO A 137 -13.09 4.08 8.02
N SER A 138 -14.16 3.29 8.12
CA SER A 138 -15.36 3.69 8.86
C SER A 138 -15.21 3.36 10.35
N MET A 139 -15.90 4.14 11.17
CA MET A 139 -16.03 3.87 12.61
C MET A 139 -17.27 3.01 12.93
N ALA A 140 -18.17 2.81 11.97
CA ALA A 140 -19.50 2.25 12.22
C ALA A 140 -19.71 0.87 11.60
N PHE A 141 -19.35 0.69 10.33
CA PHE A 141 -19.53 -0.58 9.62
C PHE A 141 -18.67 -0.62 8.36
N VAL A 142 -18.35 -1.82 7.88
CA VAL A 142 -17.67 -2.05 6.60
C VAL A 142 -18.70 -2.25 5.48
N ARG A 143 -18.43 -1.73 4.29
CA ARG A 143 -19.28 -1.99 3.12
C ARG A 143 -19.13 -3.45 2.65
N PRO A 144 -20.20 -4.28 2.69
CA PRO A 144 -20.13 -5.73 2.46
C PRO A 144 -19.46 -6.15 1.14
N GLU A 145 -19.62 -5.37 0.07
CA GLU A 145 -19.02 -5.61 -1.25
C GLU A 145 -17.48 -5.70 -1.19
N TYR A 146 -16.84 -4.99 -0.26
CA TYR A 146 -15.39 -5.06 -0.11
C TYR A 146 -14.92 -6.27 0.70
N SER A 147 -15.84 -7.13 1.17
CA SER A 147 -15.47 -8.39 1.82
C SER A 147 -14.74 -9.35 0.87
N GLU A 148 -14.97 -9.26 -0.44
CA GLU A 148 -14.26 -10.02 -1.49
C GLU A 148 -12.74 -9.74 -1.51
N LEU A 149 -12.31 -8.60 -0.96
CA LEU A 149 -10.89 -8.27 -0.78
C LEU A 149 -10.23 -9.10 0.33
N ALA A 150 -10.99 -9.82 1.16
CA ALA A 150 -10.44 -10.83 2.05
C ALA A 150 -10.17 -12.14 1.28
N THR A 151 -9.12 -12.86 1.64
CA THR A 151 -8.82 -14.20 1.06
C THR A 151 -9.51 -15.33 1.83
N ILE A 152 -10.42 -14.97 2.73
CA ILE A 152 -11.22 -15.86 3.56
C ILE A 152 -12.68 -15.46 3.40
N GLY A 153 -13.61 -16.33 3.79
CA GLY A 153 -15.03 -16.00 3.78
C GLY A 153 -15.33 -14.75 4.60
N PRO A 154 -16.39 -14.00 4.24
CA PRO A 154 -16.80 -12.83 5.00
C PRO A 154 -17.17 -13.21 6.44
N GLY A 155 -16.95 -12.27 7.35
CA GLY A 155 -17.48 -12.38 8.72
C GLY A 155 -18.99 -12.14 8.78
N ASP A 156 -19.49 -11.88 9.99
CA ASP A 156 -20.90 -11.62 10.25
C ASP A 156 -21.49 -10.52 9.35
N GLU A 157 -22.77 -10.70 9.00
CA GLU A 157 -23.51 -9.83 8.08
C GLU A 157 -22.77 -9.60 6.75
N TYR A 158 -22.23 -10.68 6.15
CA TYR A 158 -21.49 -10.63 4.89
C TYR A 158 -20.29 -9.67 4.95
N GLY A 159 -19.63 -9.60 6.11
CA GLY A 159 -18.49 -8.74 6.36
C GLY A 159 -18.86 -7.31 6.77
N ARG A 160 -20.14 -6.95 6.87
CA ARG A 160 -20.57 -5.64 7.38
C ARG A 160 -20.05 -5.36 8.80
N ASN A 161 -20.07 -6.41 9.62
CA ASN A 161 -19.67 -6.38 11.03
C ASN A 161 -18.21 -6.83 11.22
N ASP A 162 -17.37 -6.68 10.22
CA ASP A 162 -15.95 -7.02 10.31
C ASP A 162 -15.19 -5.95 11.13
N THR A 163 -15.42 -5.97 12.44
CA THR A 163 -15.03 -4.92 13.38
C THR A 163 -13.53 -4.64 13.38
N ALA A 164 -12.71 -5.64 13.07
CA ALA A 164 -11.26 -5.53 12.95
C ALA A 164 -10.79 -4.57 11.84
N LYS A 165 -11.69 -4.15 10.95
CA LYS A 165 -11.43 -3.16 9.88
C LYS A 165 -11.95 -1.75 10.24
N LEU A 166 -12.63 -1.59 11.37
CA LEU A 166 -13.14 -0.30 11.82
C LEU A 166 -12.06 0.48 12.54
N GLY A 167 -12.02 1.79 12.32
CA GLY A 167 -10.96 2.62 12.84
C GLY A 167 -10.92 4.03 12.29
N PHE A 168 -9.83 4.72 12.62
CA PHE A 168 -9.49 6.04 12.10
C PHE A 168 -7.98 6.14 11.90
N PHE A 169 -7.53 7.16 11.17
CA PHE A 169 -6.11 7.46 11.03
C PHE A 169 -5.70 8.59 11.96
N LEU A 170 -4.59 8.41 12.67
CA LEU A 170 -3.83 9.53 13.21
C LEU A 170 -2.82 9.96 12.15
N VAL A 171 -2.87 11.22 11.73
CA VAL A 171 -1.95 11.77 10.73
C VAL A 171 -0.86 12.57 11.44
N ARG A 172 0.40 12.12 11.31
CA ARG A 172 1.57 12.83 11.82
C ARG A 172 2.16 13.65 10.68
N VAL A 173 2.33 14.95 10.90
CA VAL A 173 2.91 15.85 9.89
C VAL A 173 4.26 16.35 10.40
N TYR A 174 5.32 15.96 9.71
CA TYR A 174 6.71 16.39 9.98
C TYR A 174 7.05 17.63 9.17
N ALA A 175 8.30 18.07 9.11
CA ALA A 175 8.68 19.22 8.29
C ALA A 175 8.56 18.93 6.78
N ASP A 176 8.93 17.71 6.37
CA ASP A 176 9.17 17.31 4.99
C ASP A 176 8.25 16.19 4.48
N ARG A 177 7.47 15.56 5.36
CA ARG A 177 6.56 14.45 5.02
C ARG A 177 5.35 14.38 5.94
N HIS A 178 4.41 13.50 5.61
CA HIS A 178 3.37 13.04 6.52
C HIS A 178 3.43 11.52 6.66
N GLU A 179 2.92 11.01 7.76
CA GLU A 179 2.74 9.59 8.02
C GLU A 179 1.32 9.34 8.49
N ILE A 180 0.72 8.24 8.06
CA ILE A 180 -0.54 7.75 8.60
C ILE A 180 -0.29 6.66 9.62
N LEU A 181 -1.05 6.69 10.71
CA LEU A 181 -1.06 5.67 11.72
C LEU A 181 -2.49 5.11 11.83
N PRO A 182 -2.74 3.90 11.30
CA PRO A 182 -4.03 3.26 11.42
C PRO A 182 -4.30 2.87 12.88
N VAL A 183 -5.45 3.30 13.40
CA VAL A 183 -5.93 2.94 14.74
C VAL A 183 -7.25 2.20 14.59
N ARG A 184 -7.24 0.91 14.96
CA ARG A 184 -8.43 0.06 14.96
C ARG A 184 -9.24 0.28 16.22
N THR A 185 -10.55 0.45 16.06
CA THR A 185 -11.48 0.61 17.18
C THR A 185 -12.19 -0.69 17.53
N TYR A 186 -12.16 -1.68 16.65
CA TYR A 186 -12.87 -2.96 16.84
C TYR A 186 -14.37 -2.78 17.15
N GLY A 187 -14.97 -1.68 16.67
CA GLY A 187 -16.38 -1.35 16.93
C GLY A 187 -16.67 -0.89 18.36
N ALA A 188 -15.65 -0.56 19.16
CA ALA A 188 -15.84 -0.03 20.51
C ALA A 188 -16.61 1.31 20.46
N GLY A 189 -17.77 1.35 21.13
CA GLY A 189 -18.63 2.53 21.22
C GLY A 189 -18.33 3.47 22.39
N SER A 190 -17.36 3.13 23.24
CA SER A 190 -16.89 3.98 24.33
C SER A 190 -15.36 3.88 24.47
N LEU A 191 -14.76 4.93 25.03
CA LEU A 191 -13.34 4.96 25.39
C LEU A 191 -13.03 4.17 26.67
N GLU A 192 -14.05 3.65 27.37
CA GLU A 192 -13.96 3.01 28.69
C GLU A 192 -13.82 1.47 28.65
N VAL A 193 -13.90 0.85 27.46
CA VAL A 193 -13.45 -0.54 27.32
C VAL A 193 -11.97 -0.57 27.68
N ASP A 194 -11.48 -1.62 28.34
CA ASP A 194 -10.06 -1.88 28.60
C ASP A 194 -9.24 -1.81 27.30
N PHE A 195 -9.01 -0.59 26.79
CA PHE A 195 -7.94 -0.30 25.87
C PHE A 195 -6.72 -0.78 26.62
N PRO A 196 -5.95 -1.73 26.08
CA PRO A 196 -4.78 -2.21 26.79
C PRO A 196 -3.98 -0.98 27.22
N GLN A 197 -3.92 -0.75 28.54
CA GLN A 197 -3.22 0.35 29.24
C GLN A 197 -1.71 0.31 29.03
N VAL A 198 -1.27 -0.43 28.03
CA VAL A 198 0.11 -0.64 27.70
C VAL A 198 0.52 0.48 26.75
N GLU A 199 1.80 0.58 26.51
CA GLU A 199 2.49 1.51 25.64
C GLU A 199 2.41 1.22 24.11
N PRO A 200 1.54 0.37 23.50
CA PRO A 200 1.72 0.06 22.08
C PRO A 200 1.43 1.24 21.16
N TYR A 201 0.51 2.18 21.43
CA TYR A 201 0.30 3.31 20.50
C TYR A 201 1.54 4.21 20.32
N GLN A 202 2.43 4.27 21.31
CA GLN A 202 3.73 4.92 21.13
C GLN A 202 4.66 4.11 20.22
N MET A 203 4.46 2.80 20.12
CA MET A 203 5.24 1.86 19.30
C MET A 203 4.62 1.56 17.93
N ILE A 204 3.29 1.70 17.76
CA ILE A 204 2.62 1.49 16.47
C ILE A 204 3.22 2.51 15.49
N GLY A 205 3.68 1.99 14.35
CA GLY A 205 4.34 2.77 13.31
C GLY A 205 5.74 3.29 13.68
N LYS A 206 6.34 2.92 14.83
CA LYS A 206 7.77 3.18 15.04
C LYS A 206 8.58 2.29 14.07
N PRO A 207 9.53 2.86 13.31
CA PRO A 207 10.31 2.08 12.35
C PRO A 207 11.01 0.90 13.02
N SER A 208 10.68 -0.31 12.59
CA SER A 208 11.35 -1.53 13.00
C SER A 208 12.43 -1.89 11.97
N GLN A 209 13.58 -1.22 12.06
CA GLN A 209 14.68 -1.40 11.09
C GLN A 209 15.27 -2.82 11.06
N MET A 210 15.04 -3.62 12.11
CA MET A 210 15.59 -4.98 12.21
C MET A 210 14.61 -6.08 11.77
N LEU A 211 13.35 -5.74 11.48
CA LEU A 211 12.33 -6.72 11.11
C LEU A 211 11.88 -6.50 9.67
N GLY A 212 11.67 -7.61 8.96
CA GLY A 212 11.09 -7.62 7.62
C GLY A 212 10.14 -8.79 7.44
N PHE A 213 9.28 -8.70 6.42
CA PHE A 213 8.32 -9.76 6.09
C PHE A 213 8.58 -10.36 4.72
N THR A 214 8.59 -11.69 4.64
CA THR A 214 8.53 -12.39 3.34
C THR A 214 7.08 -12.54 2.92
N LEU A 215 6.69 -11.89 1.83
CA LEU A 215 5.33 -11.97 1.29
C LEU A 215 5.21 -13.24 0.44
N ARG A 216 4.76 -14.33 1.08
CA ARG A 216 4.63 -15.65 0.44
C ARG A 216 3.33 -15.85 -0.33
N ARG A 217 2.33 -15.00 -0.09
CA ARG A 217 1.04 -15.02 -0.79
C ARG A 217 0.98 -13.87 -1.78
N GLY A 218 0.19 -14.03 -2.84
CA GLY A 218 -0.06 -12.95 -3.79
C GLY A 218 -0.66 -11.73 -3.07
N TRP A 219 -0.04 -10.56 -3.29
CA TRP A 219 -0.33 -9.34 -2.52
C TRP A 219 -0.57 -8.12 -3.40
N GLY A 220 0.17 -7.97 -4.50
CA GLY A 220 0.19 -6.75 -5.32
C GLY A 220 -0.73 -6.77 -6.54
N ARG A 221 -1.56 -7.80 -6.73
CA ARG A 221 -2.50 -7.86 -7.87
C ARG A 221 -3.79 -7.11 -7.56
N ARG A 222 -4.34 -6.46 -8.59
CA ARG A 222 -5.70 -5.93 -8.57
C ARG A 222 -6.70 -7.08 -8.45
N VAL A 223 -7.77 -6.83 -7.71
CA VAL A 223 -8.91 -7.74 -7.56
C VAL A 223 -10.09 -7.08 -8.22
N GLU A 224 -10.64 -7.74 -9.23
CA GLU A 224 -11.93 -7.36 -9.80
C GLU A 224 -13.03 -7.76 -8.80
N LEU A 225 -13.87 -6.79 -8.42
CA LEU A 225 -15.01 -7.01 -7.54
C LEU A 225 -16.25 -7.39 -8.35
N ALA A 226 -17.21 -8.07 -7.72
CA ALA A 226 -18.49 -8.34 -8.36
C ALA A 226 -19.19 -7.04 -8.77
N ALA A 227 -19.90 -7.09 -9.90
CA ALA A 227 -20.85 -6.05 -10.26
C ALA A 227 -22.14 -6.34 -9.51
N ASP A 228 -22.28 -5.76 -8.32
CA ASP A 228 -23.44 -5.96 -7.45
C ASP A 228 -23.75 -4.69 -6.62
N GLY A 229 -24.83 -4.76 -5.83
CA GLY A 229 -25.15 -3.76 -4.82
C GLY A 229 -25.33 -2.35 -5.41
N LEU A 230 -24.37 -1.48 -5.16
CA LEU A 230 -24.37 -0.10 -5.64
C LEU A 230 -23.65 0.08 -6.99
N ASP A 231 -23.09 -0.98 -7.57
CA ASP A 231 -22.34 -0.97 -8.84
C ASP A 231 -22.79 -2.08 -9.81
N GLU A 232 -24.10 -2.33 -9.89
CA GLU A 232 -24.73 -3.41 -10.70
C GLU A 232 -24.28 -3.47 -12.17
N PHE A 233 -23.87 -2.34 -12.75
CA PHE A 233 -23.59 -2.21 -14.19
C PHE A 233 -22.11 -2.07 -14.53
N THR A 234 -21.21 -2.11 -13.54
CA THR A 234 -19.78 -1.85 -13.77
C THR A 234 -18.95 -2.65 -12.80
N ARG A 235 -17.94 -3.36 -13.32
CA ARG A 235 -16.92 -3.99 -12.50
C ARG A 235 -15.87 -2.96 -12.13
N LYS A 236 -15.49 -2.94 -10.86
CA LYS A 236 -14.42 -2.09 -10.34
C LYS A 236 -13.30 -2.98 -9.82
N GLU A 237 -12.08 -2.46 -9.87
CA GLU A 237 -10.90 -3.13 -9.34
C GLU A 237 -10.47 -2.46 -8.03
N ALA A 238 -9.79 -3.21 -7.18
CA ALA A 238 -9.12 -2.66 -6.00
C ALA A 238 -7.92 -3.50 -5.56
N TYR A 239 -7.01 -2.88 -4.81
CA TYR A 239 -5.93 -3.57 -4.11
C TYR A 239 -6.37 -4.04 -2.71
N ARG A 240 -5.72 -5.09 -2.20
CA ARG A 240 -5.96 -5.63 -0.84
C ARG A 240 -5.15 -4.87 0.22
N ASP A 241 -5.53 -3.62 0.48
CA ASP A 241 -4.73 -2.71 1.31
C ASP A 241 -4.73 -3.00 2.82
N ALA A 242 -5.46 -4.03 3.25
CA ALA A 242 -5.35 -4.57 4.60
C ALA A 242 -3.90 -5.02 4.93
N LEU A 243 -3.13 -5.52 3.95
CA LEU A 243 -1.72 -5.82 4.15
C LEU A 243 -0.90 -4.55 4.41
N LEU A 244 -1.11 -3.52 3.60
CA LEU A 244 -0.43 -2.24 3.74
C LEU A 244 -0.68 -1.62 5.12
N LEU A 245 -1.94 -1.65 5.58
CA LEU A 245 -2.30 -1.22 6.93
C LEU A 245 -1.58 -2.00 8.02
N ALA A 246 -1.60 -3.33 7.93
CA ALA A 246 -0.92 -4.18 8.92
C ALA A 246 0.59 -3.88 8.98
N LEU A 247 1.22 -3.60 7.83
CA LEU A 247 2.64 -3.23 7.79
C LEU A 247 2.91 -1.87 8.42
N PHE A 248 2.05 -0.87 8.17
CA PHE A 248 2.14 0.43 8.86
C PHE A 248 1.94 0.32 10.36
N GLU A 249 0.96 -0.48 10.81
CA GLU A 249 0.73 -0.74 12.22
C GLU A 249 1.96 -1.37 12.89
N LEU A 250 2.60 -2.32 12.22
CA LEU A 250 3.82 -2.99 12.70
C LEU A 250 5.10 -2.15 12.57
N GLY A 251 5.05 -1.03 11.83
CA GLY A 251 6.23 -0.21 11.54
C GLY A 251 7.29 -0.91 10.71
N VAL A 252 6.90 -1.93 9.92
CA VAL A 252 7.83 -2.70 9.07
C VAL A 252 7.81 -2.16 7.65
N THR A 253 8.99 -1.81 7.14
CA THR A 253 9.18 -1.31 5.78
C THR A 253 10.02 -2.24 4.89
N SER A 254 10.74 -3.21 5.47
CA SER A 254 11.54 -4.18 4.73
C SER A 254 10.70 -5.37 4.30
N LEU A 255 10.51 -5.55 2.99
CA LEU A 255 9.71 -6.62 2.41
C LEU A 255 10.58 -7.54 1.54
N ARG A 256 10.30 -8.83 1.57
CA ARG A 256 10.99 -9.84 0.77
C ARG A 256 10.00 -10.56 -0.15
N VAL A 257 10.25 -10.56 -1.44
CA VAL A 257 9.33 -11.06 -2.49
C VAL A 257 10.06 -11.91 -3.52
N PRO A 258 9.39 -12.88 -4.18
CA PRO A 258 10.00 -13.62 -5.28
C PRO A 258 10.24 -12.72 -6.49
N PHE A 259 11.24 -13.04 -7.31
CA PHE A 259 11.54 -12.32 -8.57
C PHE A 259 10.34 -12.23 -9.51
N ALA A 260 9.44 -13.21 -9.48
CA ALA A 260 8.20 -13.22 -10.25
C ALA A 260 7.32 -11.98 -9.99
N ASP A 261 7.37 -11.38 -8.80
CA ASP A 261 6.62 -10.17 -8.47
C ASP A 261 7.20 -8.94 -9.18
N LEU A 262 8.52 -8.85 -9.34
CA LEU A 262 9.16 -7.80 -10.14
C LEU A 262 8.88 -8.00 -11.63
N ALA A 263 8.88 -9.24 -12.11
CA ALA A 263 8.63 -9.57 -13.52
C ALA A 263 7.18 -9.25 -13.95
N ASN A 264 6.20 -9.44 -13.06
CA ASN A 264 4.78 -9.18 -13.37
C ASN A 264 4.47 -7.68 -13.36
N ALA A 265 3.92 -7.14 -14.46
CA ALA A 265 3.67 -5.70 -14.61
C ALA A 265 2.70 -5.12 -13.56
N ASP A 266 1.60 -5.82 -13.27
CA ASP A 266 0.59 -5.33 -12.31
C ASP A 266 1.13 -5.29 -10.88
N VAL A 267 1.84 -6.35 -10.49
CA VAL A 267 2.48 -6.42 -9.16
C VAL A 267 3.63 -5.42 -9.07
N ARG A 268 4.42 -5.26 -10.13
CA ARG A 268 5.50 -4.28 -10.20
C ARG A 268 4.99 -2.84 -10.05
N GLN A 269 3.83 -2.51 -10.62
CA GLN A 269 3.20 -1.21 -10.40
C GLN A 269 2.88 -1.01 -8.91
N ARG A 270 2.28 -2.00 -8.25
CA ARG A 270 1.99 -1.91 -6.80
C ARG A 270 3.25 -1.89 -5.94
N LEU A 271 4.30 -2.59 -6.37
CA LEU A 271 5.63 -2.53 -5.74
C LEU A 271 6.21 -1.11 -5.83
N ALA A 272 6.11 -0.45 -6.98
CA ALA A 272 6.53 0.94 -7.12
C ALA A 272 5.74 1.88 -6.20
N ASP A 273 4.45 1.64 -5.99
CA ASP A 273 3.65 2.40 -5.02
C ASP A 273 4.19 2.21 -3.59
N PHE A 274 4.49 0.98 -3.20
CA PHE A 274 5.06 0.69 -1.88
C PHE A 274 6.43 1.35 -1.71
N VAL A 275 7.30 1.33 -2.72
CA VAL A 275 8.59 2.06 -2.67
C VAL A 275 8.37 3.55 -2.43
N ARG A 276 7.38 4.17 -3.08
CA ARG A 276 7.03 5.58 -2.88
C ARG A 276 6.44 5.85 -1.49
N LEU A 277 5.85 4.85 -0.85
CA LEU A 277 5.38 4.90 0.54
C LEU A 277 6.50 4.59 1.56
N GLY A 278 7.75 4.42 1.11
CA GLY A 278 8.92 4.22 1.97
C GLY A 278 9.26 2.76 2.28
N PHE A 279 8.67 1.81 1.55
CA PHE A 279 9.04 0.39 1.66
C PHE A 279 10.28 0.08 0.84
N GLU A 280 11.05 -0.90 1.31
CA GLU A 280 12.24 -1.39 0.65
C GLU A 280 12.07 -2.87 0.34
N PHE A 281 12.47 -3.28 -0.86
CA PHE A 281 12.29 -4.66 -1.31
C PHE A 281 13.62 -5.40 -1.43
N THR A 282 13.66 -6.59 -0.85
CA THR A 282 14.58 -7.67 -1.19
C THR A 282 13.89 -8.62 -2.14
N VAL A 283 14.38 -8.73 -3.37
CA VAL A 283 13.87 -9.72 -4.33
C VAL A 283 14.74 -10.97 -4.26
N TYR A 284 14.14 -12.16 -4.29
CA TYR A 284 14.90 -13.40 -4.39
C TYR A 284 14.61 -14.19 -5.67
N SER A 285 15.66 -14.73 -6.28
CA SER A 285 15.61 -15.64 -7.43
C SER A 285 16.29 -16.97 -7.10
N LEU A 286 15.98 -17.99 -7.90
CA LEU A 286 16.59 -19.31 -7.79
C LEU A 286 17.55 -19.51 -8.96
N ASP A 287 18.70 -20.11 -8.66
CA ASP A 287 19.74 -20.48 -9.61
C ASP A 287 20.44 -19.30 -10.31
N VAL A 288 21.35 -19.60 -11.24
CA VAL A 288 22.05 -18.64 -12.09
C VAL A 288 21.02 -17.80 -12.88
N PRO A 289 21.02 -16.45 -12.75
CA PRO A 289 20.11 -15.59 -13.49
C PRO A 289 20.28 -15.75 -15.01
N ASP A 290 19.19 -15.99 -15.71
CA ASP A 290 19.16 -16.02 -17.16
C ASP A 290 19.10 -14.60 -17.78
N GLU A 291 19.18 -14.52 -19.10
CA GLU A 291 19.15 -13.26 -19.84
C GLU A 291 17.87 -12.45 -19.56
N ALA A 292 16.72 -13.12 -19.45
CA ALA A 292 15.45 -12.47 -19.16
C ALA A 292 15.42 -11.87 -17.74
N THR A 293 15.95 -12.60 -16.76
CA THR A 293 16.08 -12.14 -15.36
C THR A 293 17.00 -10.92 -15.29
N LEU A 294 18.14 -10.98 -15.96
CA LEU A 294 19.10 -9.85 -16.01
C LEU A 294 18.51 -8.63 -16.72
N ALA A 295 17.76 -8.81 -17.80
CA ALA A 295 17.09 -7.71 -18.51
C ALA A 295 16.03 -7.02 -17.64
N ILE A 296 15.19 -7.79 -16.94
CA ILE A 296 14.19 -7.24 -16.00
C ILE A 296 14.87 -6.51 -14.85
N MET A 297 15.97 -7.04 -14.31
CA MET A 297 16.72 -6.38 -13.25
C MET A 297 17.39 -5.09 -13.74
N ALA A 298 17.94 -5.08 -14.95
CA ALA A 298 18.49 -3.87 -15.56
C ALA A 298 17.43 -2.76 -15.73
N GLU A 299 16.21 -3.13 -16.12
CA GLU A 299 15.13 -2.18 -16.36
C GLU A 299 14.47 -1.68 -15.06
N TYR A 300 14.24 -2.58 -14.10
CA TYR A 300 13.40 -2.32 -12.93
C TYR A 300 14.12 -2.42 -11.58
N GLY A 301 15.42 -2.74 -11.58
CA GLY A 301 16.22 -2.91 -10.36
C GLY A 301 16.28 -1.67 -9.47
N ARG A 302 16.02 -0.47 -10.00
CA ARG A 302 15.87 0.77 -9.20
C ARG A 302 14.76 0.72 -8.14
N LEU A 303 13.81 -0.20 -8.26
CA LEU A 303 12.74 -0.41 -7.29
C LEU A 303 13.17 -1.32 -6.14
N ILE A 304 14.33 -1.97 -6.26
CA ILE A 304 14.79 -3.04 -5.40
C ILE A 304 16.02 -2.56 -4.63
N LYS A 305 16.03 -2.80 -3.32
CA LYS A 305 17.18 -2.48 -2.46
C LYS A 305 18.21 -3.61 -2.50
N ASN A 306 17.73 -4.85 -2.40
CA ASN A 306 18.59 -6.02 -2.36
C ASN A 306 18.11 -7.10 -3.34
N TRP A 307 19.05 -7.80 -3.96
CA TRP A 307 18.75 -8.98 -4.76
C TRP A 307 19.48 -10.20 -4.19
N GLU A 308 18.69 -11.16 -3.71
CA GLU A 308 19.16 -12.44 -3.20
C GLU A 308 19.11 -13.51 -4.30
N ILE A 309 20.24 -14.15 -4.57
CA ILE A 309 20.34 -15.26 -5.53
C ILE A 309 20.55 -16.55 -4.73
N ILE A 310 19.55 -17.43 -4.80
CA ILE A 310 19.54 -18.70 -4.07
C ILE A 310 20.10 -19.78 -5.00
N PHE A 311 21.25 -20.36 -4.67
CA PHE A 311 21.90 -21.37 -5.52
C PHE A 311 21.62 -22.80 -5.02
N PRO A 312 21.22 -23.74 -5.89
CA PRO A 312 21.37 -25.16 -5.60
C PRO A 312 22.86 -25.51 -5.55
N GLU A 313 23.25 -26.53 -4.77
CA GLU A 313 24.66 -26.91 -4.61
C GLU A 313 25.36 -27.23 -5.95
N GLN A 314 24.61 -27.79 -6.88
CA GLN A 314 25.07 -28.17 -8.23
C GLN A 314 25.51 -26.95 -9.05
N ALA A 315 24.92 -25.77 -8.78
CA ALA A 315 25.22 -24.53 -9.48
C ALA A 315 26.36 -23.72 -8.82
N ALA A 316 26.91 -24.20 -7.70
CA ALA A 316 27.91 -23.44 -6.93
C ALA A 316 29.15 -23.05 -7.78
N ALA A 317 29.56 -23.90 -8.72
CA ALA A 317 30.68 -23.62 -9.62
C ALA A 317 30.45 -22.44 -10.57
N GLN A 318 29.19 -22.09 -10.87
CA GLN A 318 28.82 -21.01 -11.77
C GLN A 318 28.55 -19.68 -11.04
N MET A 319 28.59 -19.70 -9.71
CA MET A 319 28.22 -18.57 -8.86
C MET A 319 29.06 -17.32 -9.14
N GLY A 320 30.37 -17.45 -9.33
CA GLY A 320 31.23 -16.30 -9.62
C GLY A 320 30.81 -15.55 -10.88
N ILE A 321 30.54 -16.26 -11.99
CA ILE A 321 30.07 -15.67 -13.25
C ILE A 321 28.67 -15.08 -13.07
N ALA A 322 27.77 -15.80 -12.38
CA ALA A 322 26.41 -15.34 -12.10
C ALA A 322 26.40 -14.01 -11.34
N ILE A 323 27.24 -13.89 -10.32
CA ILE A 323 27.38 -12.66 -9.52
C ILE A 323 27.98 -11.53 -10.35
N GLN A 324 28.98 -11.79 -11.19
CA GLN A 324 29.54 -10.76 -12.08
C GLN A 324 28.48 -10.19 -13.03
N HIS A 325 27.66 -11.05 -13.64
CA HIS A 325 26.55 -10.60 -14.49
C HIS A 325 25.49 -9.83 -13.70
N ALA A 326 25.14 -10.28 -12.49
CA ALA A 326 24.19 -9.59 -11.63
C ALA A 326 24.71 -8.18 -11.24
N GLN A 327 25.98 -8.05 -10.87
CA GLN A 327 26.62 -6.77 -10.55
C GLN A 327 26.67 -5.81 -11.74
N ALA A 328 26.73 -6.34 -12.97
CA ALA A 328 26.72 -5.51 -14.17
C ALA A 328 25.37 -4.83 -14.43
N VAL A 329 24.25 -5.39 -13.93
CA VAL A 329 22.89 -4.89 -14.18
C VAL A 329 22.20 -4.31 -12.95
N PHE A 330 22.69 -4.60 -11.74
CA PHE A 330 22.06 -4.20 -10.49
C PHE A 330 23.03 -3.42 -9.60
N ALA A 331 22.62 -2.23 -9.19
CA ALA A 331 23.42 -1.33 -8.36
C ALA A 331 23.16 -1.48 -6.85
N GLY A 332 22.15 -2.26 -6.45
CA GLY A 332 21.86 -2.52 -5.03
C GLY A 332 22.70 -3.66 -4.45
N GLN A 333 22.40 -4.05 -3.21
CA GLN A 333 23.17 -5.10 -2.52
C GLN A 333 22.80 -6.49 -3.04
N LEU A 334 23.80 -7.28 -3.40
CA LEU A 334 23.61 -8.70 -3.70
C LEU A 334 23.75 -9.56 -2.44
N PHE A 335 22.88 -10.56 -2.33
CA PHE A 335 22.95 -11.60 -1.30
C PHE A 335 23.00 -12.98 -1.97
N ILE A 336 23.67 -13.93 -1.33
CA ILE A 336 23.66 -15.33 -1.73
C ILE A 336 23.13 -16.23 -0.61
N ALA A 337 22.49 -17.31 -1.01
CA ALA A 337 21.97 -18.33 -0.11
C ALA A 337 22.02 -19.71 -0.76
N PRO A 338 22.30 -20.79 -0.02
CA PRO A 338 22.11 -22.14 -0.54
C PRO A 338 20.64 -22.55 -0.50
N VAL A 339 20.19 -23.35 -1.46
CA VAL A 339 19.03 -24.22 -1.25
C VAL A 339 19.37 -25.23 -0.16
N VAL A 340 18.45 -25.47 0.77
CA VAL A 340 18.58 -26.52 1.77
C VAL A 340 18.14 -27.84 1.16
N PRO A 341 19.02 -28.85 1.08
CA PRO A 341 18.62 -30.18 0.66
C PRO A 341 17.52 -30.72 1.56
N ILE A 342 16.59 -31.49 1.01
CA ILE A 342 15.60 -32.22 1.81
C ILE A 342 16.39 -33.26 2.63
N LYS A 343 16.25 -33.24 3.96
CA LYS A 343 16.83 -34.29 4.82
C LYS A 343 16.25 -35.64 4.39
N GLU A 344 17.12 -36.61 4.10
CA GLU A 344 16.69 -38.00 3.88
C GLU A 344 16.14 -38.57 5.20
N ASP A 345 15.22 -39.52 5.12
CA ASP A 345 14.57 -40.10 6.30
C ASP A 345 15.58 -40.95 7.09
N ASP A 346 15.98 -40.46 8.27
CA ASP A 346 16.92 -41.15 9.19
C ASP A 346 16.32 -42.43 9.81
N GLY A 347 15.11 -42.84 9.42
CA GLY A 347 14.46 -44.09 9.84
C GLY A 347 13.77 -44.01 11.21
N ASP A 348 13.75 -42.84 11.86
CA ASP A 348 13.11 -42.63 13.17
C ASP A 348 11.64 -42.16 13.05
N GLY A 349 11.13 -41.99 11.82
CA GLY A 349 9.71 -41.84 11.49
C GLY A 349 9.01 -40.58 12.02
N LYS A 350 9.74 -39.61 12.59
CA LYS A 350 9.16 -38.48 13.33
C LYS A 350 9.41 -37.09 12.76
N SER A 351 10.26 -36.91 11.75
CA SER A 351 10.50 -35.60 11.13
C SER A 351 10.76 -35.68 9.64
N PHE A 352 9.71 -35.45 8.84
CA PHE A 352 9.81 -35.32 7.39
C PHE A 352 9.79 -33.85 6.99
N GLN A 353 10.85 -33.38 6.31
CA GLN A 353 10.91 -32.01 5.79
C GLN A 353 10.33 -31.96 4.37
N HIS A 354 9.01 -31.76 4.24
CA HIS A 354 8.34 -31.66 2.93
C HIS A 354 8.48 -30.29 2.24
N PHE A 355 9.09 -29.30 2.89
CA PHE A 355 9.13 -27.91 2.41
C PHE A 355 10.53 -27.47 2.02
N ALA A 356 10.66 -26.94 0.81
CA ALA A 356 11.88 -26.29 0.35
C ALA A 356 12.24 -25.11 1.27
N SER A 357 13.49 -25.08 1.73
CA SER A 357 14.07 -24.01 2.52
C SER A 357 15.35 -23.50 1.85
N HIS A 358 15.84 -22.34 2.26
CA HIS A 358 17.10 -21.77 1.78
C HIS A 358 17.79 -20.98 2.90
N GLY A 359 19.06 -20.65 2.68
CA GLY A 359 19.90 -19.91 3.63
C GLY A 359 20.89 -20.83 4.34
N PHE A 360 22.03 -20.26 4.73
CA PHE A 360 23.02 -20.97 5.53
C PHE A 360 22.48 -21.23 6.95
N SER A 361 22.65 -22.44 7.48
CA SER A 361 22.48 -22.67 8.91
C SER A 361 23.61 -21.98 9.70
N PRO A 362 23.41 -21.60 10.97
CA PRO A 362 24.48 -21.04 11.82
C PRO A 362 25.74 -21.91 11.92
N THR A 363 25.63 -23.23 11.68
CA THR A 363 26.75 -24.16 11.70
C THR A 363 27.47 -24.31 10.35
N GLN A 364 26.99 -23.65 9.29
CA GLN A 364 27.51 -23.77 7.93
C GLN A 364 28.47 -22.62 7.54
N ALA A 365 29.25 -22.10 8.49
CA ALA A 365 30.22 -21.03 8.26
C ALA A 365 31.27 -21.42 7.20
N ASP A 366 31.85 -22.63 7.31
CA ASP A 366 32.84 -23.14 6.34
C ASP A 366 32.28 -23.21 4.91
N LYS A 367 30.99 -23.54 4.77
CA LYS A 367 30.31 -23.56 3.46
C LYS A 367 30.16 -22.15 2.90
N ALA A 368 29.80 -21.18 3.75
CA ALA A 368 29.69 -19.79 3.35
C ALA A 368 31.06 -19.24 2.91
N GLU A 369 32.13 -19.51 3.65
CA GLU A 369 33.51 -19.13 3.28
C GLU A 369 33.94 -19.78 1.96
N SER A 370 33.64 -21.06 1.77
CA SER A 370 33.87 -21.77 0.50
C SER A 370 33.17 -21.08 -0.68
N TRP A 371 31.89 -20.70 -0.52
CA TRP A 371 31.14 -20.01 -1.57
C TRP A 371 31.68 -18.62 -1.87
N LEU A 372 32.06 -17.86 -0.84
CA LEU A 372 32.72 -16.56 -1.01
C LEU A 372 34.05 -16.69 -1.76
N SER A 373 34.81 -17.77 -1.54
CA SER A 373 36.06 -18.01 -2.28
C SER A 373 35.85 -18.22 -3.79
N VAL A 374 34.72 -18.82 -4.18
CA VAL A 374 34.35 -19.04 -5.60
C VAL A 374 33.97 -17.74 -6.31
N ILE A 375 33.33 -16.81 -5.60
CA ILE A 375 32.94 -15.50 -6.15
C ILE A 375 34.16 -14.59 -6.36
N GLY A 376 35.28 -14.89 -5.69
CA GLY A 376 36.42 -14.01 -5.57
C GLY A 376 36.18 -12.91 -4.53
N HIS A 377 37.21 -12.17 -4.15
CA HIS A 377 37.15 -11.10 -3.14
C HIS A 377 36.37 -9.85 -3.62
N SER A 378 35.13 -10.03 -4.08
CA SER A 378 34.15 -8.97 -4.17
C SER A 378 33.71 -8.65 -2.74
N ASN A 379 34.26 -7.58 -2.17
CA ASN A 379 34.11 -7.22 -0.76
C ASN A 379 32.67 -6.79 -0.36
N ASP A 380 31.67 -7.04 -1.20
CA ASP A 380 30.32 -6.49 -1.06
C ASP A 380 29.21 -7.48 -1.47
N ILE A 381 29.35 -8.75 -1.04
CA ILE A 381 28.29 -9.76 -1.18
C ILE A 381 27.78 -10.14 0.21
N GLY A 382 26.47 -10.00 0.41
CA GLY A 382 25.79 -10.41 1.63
C GLY A 382 25.51 -11.92 1.66
N LEU A 383 25.34 -12.46 2.86
CA LEU A 383 24.98 -13.86 3.08
C LEU A 383 23.60 -13.93 3.75
N THR A 384 22.72 -14.81 3.27
CA THR A 384 21.44 -15.09 3.95
C THR A 384 21.60 -16.28 4.88
N PHE A 385 21.47 -16.05 6.19
CA PHE A 385 21.37 -17.12 7.18
C PHE A 385 19.91 -17.42 7.49
N ARG A 386 19.60 -18.71 7.66
CA ARG A 386 18.32 -19.16 8.16
C ARG A 386 18.44 -19.49 9.65
N VAL A 387 17.40 -19.16 10.39
CA VAL A 387 17.22 -19.60 11.78
C VAL A 387 15.92 -20.35 11.82
N SER A 388 16.00 -21.68 11.88
CA SER A 388 14.86 -22.57 11.88
C SER A 388 14.87 -23.42 13.14
N PRO A 389 13.72 -23.65 13.81
CA PRO A 389 13.64 -24.63 14.88
C PRO A 389 13.87 -26.07 14.40
N TRP A 390 13.94 -26.28 13.09
CA TRP A 390 14.14 -27.58 12.42
C TRP A 390 15.59 -27.84 11.97
N ASP A 391 16.50 -26.87 12.18
CA ASP A 391 17.90 -26.99 11.75
C ASP A 391 18.71 -27.95 12.63
#